data_AF-A0A0H5PX54-F1
#
_entry.id   AF-A0A0H5PX54-F1
#
_cell.length_a   1.000
_cell.length_b   1.000
_cell.length_c   1.000
_cell.angle_alpha   90.00
_cell.angle_beta   90.00
_cell.angle_gamma   90.00
#
_symmetry.space_group_name_H-M   'P 1'
#
loop_
_entity.id
_entity.type
_entity.pdbx_description
1 polymer ?
#
loop_
_entity_poly.entity_id
_entity_poly.type
_entity_poly.pdbx_seq_one_letter_code
_entity_poly.pdbx_strand_id
1 'polypeptide(L)'
;MGAFVGAAGNSGMVVGEFGLMRKNQAKLTFLADGAQIFVGDDVLTSGSGGAFPAGLVIGTLTAVQTEAGGQIEYGIVEPQCDLDSLVQVFIIKDYEVVE
;
A
#
# COMPACT_ATOMS: atom_id res chain seq x y z
N MET A 1 4.13 -1.32 -6.25
CA MET A 1 3.82 0.14 -6.22
C MET A 1 4.46 0.72 -4.97
N GLY A 2 5.19 1.84 -5.08
CA GLY A 2 5.75 2.51 -3.90
C GLY A 2 4.65 3.13 -3.04
N ALA A 3 4.77 3.02 -1.72
CA ALA A 3 3.76 3.47 -0.78
C ALA A 3 4.34 4.10 0.49
N PHE A 4 3.59 5.04 1.06
CA PHE A 4 3.76 5.51 2.43
C PHE A 4 2.68 4.90 3.31
N VAL A 5 3.03 4.57 4.56
CA VAL A 5 2.09 4.00 5.53
C VAL A 5 2.17 4.72 6.87
N GLY A 6 0.99 4.95 7.45
CA GLY A 6 0.82 5.54 8.77
C GLY A 6 1.20 7.02 8.85
N ALA A 7 0.96 7.63 10.02
CA ALA A 7 1.18 9.07 10.22
C ALA A 7 2.66 9.50 10.11
N ALA A 8 3.59 8.59 10.36
CA ALA A 8 5.02 8.84 10.23
C ALA A 8 5.51 8.78 8.76
N GLY A 9 4.66 8.36 7.82
CA GLY A 9 5.02 8.28 6.41
C GLY A 9 6.10 7.23 6.12
N ASN A 10 6.04 6.08 6.80
CA ASN A 10 7.03 5.03 6.60
C ASN A 10 6.96 4.50 5.17
N SER A 11 8.12 4.34 4.52
CA SER A 11 8.18 3.87 3.13
C SER A 11 8.03 2.35 3.04
N GLY A 12 7.34 1.89 2.00
CA GLY A 12 7.22 0.48 1.65
C GLY A 12 6.74 0.26 0.22
N MET A 13 6.38 -0.98 -0.10
CA MET A 13 5.82 -1.37 -1.39
C MET A 13 4.55 -2.18 -1.24
N VAL A 14 3.50 -1.76 -1.94
CA VAL A 14 2.29 -2.56 -2.13
C VAL A 14 2.47 -3.47 -3.35
N VAL A 15 2.27 -4.77 -3.15
CA VAL A 15 2.39 -5.81 -4.18
C VAL A 15 1.16 -6.73 -4.15
N GLY A 16 0.81 -7.27 -5.31
CA GLY A 16 -0.17 -8.34 -5.40
C GLY A 16 0.45 -9.65 -4.91
N GLU A 17 -0.29 -10.40 -4.09
CA GLU A 17 0.11 -11.72 -3.60
C GLU A 17 -0.96 -12.75 -3.92
N PHE A 18 -0.56 -13.88 -4.50
CA PHE A 18 -1.49 -14.91 -4.98
C PHE A 18 -2.49 -15.38 -3.91
N GLY A 19 -2.04 -15.53 -2.66
CA GLY A 19 -2.90 -15.95 -1.55
C GLY A 19 -3.93 -14.91 -1.13
N LEU A 20 -3.67 -13.62 -1.39
CA LEU A 20 -4.52 -12.50 -1.02
C LEU A 20 -5.48 -12.08 -2.13
N MET A 21 -5.15 -12.42 -3.39
CA MET A 21 -5.97 -12.07 -4.56
C MET A 21 -7.43 -12.47 -4.42
N ARG A 22 -7.73 -13.67 -3.90
CA ARG A 22 -9.11 -14.16 -3.73
C ARG A 22 -9.91 -13.39 -2.68
N LYS A 23 -9.24 -12.61 -1.84
CA LYS A 23 -9.85 -11.77 -0.81
C LYS A 23 -9.88 -10.29 -1.21
N ASN A 24 -9.52 -9.96 -2.46
CA ASN A 24 -9.33 -8.59 -2.91
C ASN A 24 -8.37 -7.80 -2.01
N GLN A 25 -7.33 -8.45 -1.50
CA GLN A 25 -6.33 -7.83 -0.61
C GLN A 25 -4.95 -7.78 -1.28
N ALA A 26 -4.12 -6.85 -0.82
CA ALA A 26 -2.73 -6.71 -1.25
C ALA A 26 -1.76 -6.84 -0.07
N LYS A 27 -0.48 -7.05 -0.38
CA LYS A 27 0.61 -7.14 0.61
C LYS A 27 1.39 -5.83 0.63
N LEU A 28 1.58 -5.23 1.80
CA LEU A 28 2.56 -4.17 2.04
C LEU A 28 3.85 -4.80 2.56
N THR A 29 4.95 -4.69 1.82
CA THR A 29 6.26 -5.30 2.13
C THR A 29 7.39 -4.36 1.77
N PHE A 30 8.65 -4.80 1.88
CA PHE A 30 9.85 -3.98 1.65
C PHE A 30 9.81 -2.67 2.44
N LEU A 31 9.41 -2.75 3.71
CA LEU A 31 9.37 -1.62 4.62
C LEU A 31 10.78 -1.08 4.86
N ALA A 32 10.90 0.24 5.02
CA ALA A 32 12.16 0.85 5.43
C ALA A 32 12.65 0.29 6.76
N ASP A 33 13.97 0.27 6.96
CA ASP A 33 14.55 -0.22 8.21
C ASP A 33 14.05 0.59 9.42
N GLY A 34 13.67 -0.10 10.48
CA GLY A 34 13.05 0.50 11.67
C GLY A 34 11.63 1.05 11.46
N ALA A 35 11.00 0.87 10.30
CA ALA A 35 9.62 1.26 10.07
C ALA A 35 8.67 0.50 11.02
N GLN A 36 7.77 1.24 11.65
CA GLN A 36 6.70 0.68 12.47
C GLN A 36 5.38 0.86 11.74
N ILE A 37 4.62 -0.22 11.64
CA ILE A 37 3.30 -0.23 11.00
C ILE A 37 2.26 -0.78 11.96
N PHE A 38 1.06 -0.22 11.90
CA PHE A 38 -0.02 -0.57 12.79
C PHE A 38 -1.28 -0.90 12.00
N VAL A 39 -2.11 -1.79 12.54
CA VAL A 39 -3.46 -2.01 12.00
C VAL A 39 -4.25 -0.71 12.12
N GLY A 40 -4.93 -0.34 11.05
CA GLY A 40 -5.64 0.94 10.92
C GLY A 40 -4.82 2.04 10.26
N ASP A 41 -3.54 1.83 9.96
CA ASP A 41 -2.75 2.80 9.20
C ASP A 41 -3.24 2.90 7.75
N ASP A 42 -3.38 4.15 7.29
CA ASP A 42 -3.61 4.45 5.88
C ASP A 42 -2.35 4.12 5.05
N VAL A 43 -2.58 3.58 3.86
CA VAL A 43 -1.55 3.28 2.87
C VAL A 43 -1.79 4.16 1.64
N LEU A 44 -0.80 4.99 1.30
CA LEU A 44 -0.88 6.00 0.25
C LEU A 44 0.17 5.72 -0.84
N THR A 45 -0.08 6.11 -2.09
CA THR A 45 0.97 6.12 -3.12
C THR A 45 2.10 7.06 -2.70
N SER A 46 3.35 6.62 -2.81
CA SER A 46 4.49 7.45 -2.41
C SER A 46 4.95 8.44 -3.47
N GLY A 47 4.54 8.25 -4.72
CA GLY A 47 5.09 8.98 -5.87
C GLY A 47 6.48 8.49 -6.32
N SER A 48 7.10 7.58 -5.57
CA SER A 48 8.46 7.10 -5.85
C SER A 48 8.52 6.39 -7.21
N GLY A 49 9.56 6.71 -7.98
CA GLY A 49 9.76 6.20 -9.35
C GLY A 49 8.92 6.92 -10.41
N GLY A 50 8.13 7.92 -10.03
CA GLY A 50 7.44 8.83 -10.96
C GLY A 50 6.30 8.20 -11.76
N ALA A 51 5.90 6.96 -11.48
CA ALA A 51 4.85 6.24 -12.21
C ALA A 51 3.42 6.53 -11.72
N PHE A 52 3.28 7.04 -10.49
CA PHE A 52 2.01 7.47 -9.91
C PHE A 52 2.22 8.80 -9.18
N PRO A 53 1.21 9.68 -9.05
CA PRO A 53 1.29 10.82 -8.15
C PRO A 53 1.35 10.34 -6.69
N ALA A 54 1.96 11.14 -5.81
CA ALA A 54 1.95 10.86 -4.38
C ALA A 54 0.60 11.21 -3.74
N GLY A 55 0.27 10.54 -2.63
CA GLY A 55 -0.85 10.88 -1.76
C GLY A 55 -2.22 10.31 -2.17
N LEU A 56 -2.29 9.42 -3.16
CA LEU A 56 -3.53 8.71 -3.46
C LEU A 56 -3.73 7.58 -2.46
N VAL A 57 -4.93 7.47 -1.89
CA VAL A 57 -5.27 6.38 -0.96
C VAL A 57 -5.33 5.06 -1.71
N ILE A 58 -4.53 4.09 -1.25
CA ILE A 58 -4.57 2.70 -1.71
C ILE A 58 -5.57 1.93 -0.85
N GLY A 59 -5.46 2.05 0.47
CA GLY A 59 -6.22 1.24 1.41
C GLY A 59 -5.79 1.42 2.85
N THR A 60 -6.23 0.51 3.71
CA THR A 60 -5.91 0.49 5.14
C THR A 60 -5.24 -0.82 5.52
N LEU A 61 -4.29 -0.79 6.46
CA LEU A 61 -3.73 -2.01 7.05
C LEU A 61 -4.76 -2.72 7.93
N THR A 62 -5.07 -3.97 7.60
CA THR A 62 -6.01 -4.81 8.38
C THR A 62 -5.31 -5.87 9.23
N ALA A 63 -4.06 -6.19 8.91
CA ALA A 63 -3.24 -7.09 9.71
C ALA A 63 -1.75 -6.79 9.50
N VAL A 64 -0.95 -7.08 10.52
CA VAL A 64 0.52 -7.14 10.44
C VAL A 64 0.92 -8.59 10.71
N GLN A 65 1.75 -9.15 9.84
CA GLN A 65 2.19 -10.54 9.90
C GLN A 65 3.71 -10.62 9.69
N THR A 66 4.28 -11.78 9.98
CA THR A 66 5.70 -12.05 9.79
C THR A 66 5.87 -13.21 8.83
N GLU A 67 6.84 -13.10 7.90
CA GLU A 67 7.17 -14.19 6.98
C GLU A 67 7.73 -15.41 7.71
N ALA A 68 7.71 -16.56 7.01
CA ALA A 68 8.34 -17.78 7.49
C ALA A 68 9.83 -17.56 7.72
N GLY A 69 10.24 -17.49 8.99
CA GLY A 69 11.59 -17.10 9.40
C GLY A 69 11.62 -15.98 10.45
N GLY A 70 10.48 -15.34 10.72
CA GLY A 70 10.28 -14.48 11.90
C GLY A 70 10.97 -13.11 11.84
N GLN A 71 11.65 -12.77 10.74
CA GLN A 71 12.48 -11.56 10.63
C GLN A 71 11.87 -10.46 9.76
N ILE A 72 10.97 -10.81 8.83
CA ILE A 72 10.41 -9.85 7.87
C ILE A 72 8.94 -9.66 8.18
N GLU A 73 8.58 -8.45 8.61
CA GLU A 73 7.19 -8.06 8.80
C GLU A 73 6.58 -7.56 7.49
N TYR A 74 5.28 -7.78 7.34
CA TYR A 74 4.49 -7.29 6.23
C TYR A 74 3.06 -6.99 6.67
N GLY A 75 2.42 -6.08 5.96
CA GLY A 75 1.04 -5.71 6.19
C GLY A 75 0.09 -6.35 5.18
N ILE A 76 -1.14 -6.60 5.60
CA ILE A 76 -2.27 -6.90 4.70
C ILE A 76 -3.04 -5.62 4.47
N VAL A 77 -3.14 -5.19 3.21
CA VAL A 77 -3.86 -3.99 2.79
C VAL A 77 -5.22 -4.39 2.27
N GLU A 78 -6.27 -3.83 2.87
CA GLU A 78 -7.61 -3.82 2.29
C GLU A 78 -7.77 -2.56 1.42
N PRO A 79 -8.08 -2.69 0.12
CA PRO A 79 -8.31 -1.54 -0.74
C PRO A 79 -9.42 -0.63 -0.21
N GLN A 80 -9.22 0.68 -0.32
CA GLN A 80 -10.20 1.65 0.18
C GLN A 80 -11.50 1.66 -0.64
N CYS A 81 -11.42 1.30 -1.92
CA CYS A 81 -12.56 1.24 -2.82
C CYS A 81 -13.05 -0.20 -3.00
N ASP A 82 -14.36 -0.36 -3.15
CA ASP A 82 -14.94 -1.61 -3.60
C ASP A 82 -14.68 -1.77 -5.11
N LEU A 83 -13.74 -2.65 -5.44
CA LEU A 83 -13.33 -2.92 -6.81
C LEU A 83 -14.38 -3.72 -7.60
N ASP A 84 -15.35 -4.34 -6.94
CA ASP A 84 -16.38 -5.16 -7.59
C ASP A 84 -17.61 -4.32 -8.04
N SER A 85 -17.71 -3.06 -7.61
CA SER A 85 -18.85 -2.18 -7.88
C SER A 85 -18.50 -0.82 -8.50
N LEU A 86 -17.43 -0.77 -9.30
CA LEU A 86 -16.97 0.46 -9.96
C LEU A 86 -18.01 1.00 -10.97
N VAL A 87 -18.47 2.24 -10.74
CA VAL A 87 -19.38 2.96 -11.65
C VAL A 87 -18.65 4.07 -12.42
N GLN A 88 -17.79 4.82 -11.73
CA GLN A 88 -17.06 5.94 -12.29
C GLN A 88 -15.59 5.84 -11.89
N VAL A 89 -14.70 6.02 -12.87
CA VAL A 89 -13.25 6.00 -12.68
C VAL A 89 -12.62 7.26 -13.26
N PHE A 90 -11.48 7.65 -12.71
CA PHE A 90 -10.69 8.76 -13.19
C PHE A 90 -9.31 8.28 -13.64
N ILE A 91 -8.87 8.72 -14.82
CA ILE A 91 -7.53 8.42 -15.35
C ILE A 91 -6.67 9.67 -15.19
N ILE A 92 -5.68 9.60 -14.30
CA ILE A 92 -4.66 10.64 -14.16
C ILE A 92 -3.61 10.39 -15.25
N LYS A 93 -3.51 11.32 -16.20
CA LYS A 93 -2.56 11.22 -17.32
C LYS A 93 -1.28 12.03 -17.13
N ASP A 94 -1.34 13.04 -16.26
CA ASP A 94 -0.25 13.98 -16.04
C ASP A 94 -0.33 14.57 -14.63
N TYR A 95 0.82 14.82 -14.02
CA TYR A 95 0.99 15.37 -12.67
C TYR A 95 2.45 15.79 -12.47
N GLU A 96 2.67 16.72 -11.54
CA GLU A 96 4.03 17.09 -11.15
C GLU A 96 4.61 16.05 -10.18
N VAL A 97 5.78 15.53 -10.50
CA VAL A 97 6.55 14.67 -9.60
C VAL A 97 7.33 15.59 -8.66
N VAL A 98 6.97 15.57 -7.37
CA VAL A 98 7.70 16.28 -6.32
C VAL A 98 8.64 15.28 -5.65
N GLU A 99 9.95 15.47 -5.79
CA GLU A 99 11.00 14.70 -5.11
C GLU A 99 11.18 15.10 -3.64
#